data_AF-A0A6I5C7E2-F1
#
_entry.id   AF-A0A6I5C7E2-F1
#
_cell.length_a   1.000
_cell.length_b   1.000
_cell.length_c   1.000
_cell.angle_alpha   90.00
_cell.angle_beta   90.00
_cell.angle_gamma   90.00
#
_symmetry.space_group_name_H-M   'P 1'
#
loop_
_entity.id
_entity.type
_entity.pdbx_description
1 polymer ?
#
loop_
_entity_poly.entity_id
_entity_poly.type
_entity_poly.pdbx_seq_one_letter_code
_entity_poly.pdbx_strand_id
1 'polypeptide(L)' 'AAEALRDTVSLAREAERLGYHRFWVSEHHGVPGVAGSAPTVLAAAVAAATRTVRVGTGGVMLPNHRPLVVAEQFG' A
#
# COMPACT_ATOMS: atom_id res chain seq x y z
N ALA A 1 11.59 -2.45 -8.18
CA ALA A 1 10.68 -1.44 -7.60
C ALA A 1 9.48 -1.15 -8.52
N ALA A 2 9.69 -0.67 -9.75
CA ALA A 2 8.58 -0.34 -10.66
C ALA A 2 7.71 -1.54 -11.07
N GLU A 3 8.31 -2.72 -11.27
CA GLU A 3 7.59 -3.96 -11.56
C GLU A 3 6.69 -4.38 -10.40
N ALA A 4 7.26 -4.54 -9.20
CA ALA A 4 6.51 -4.88 -8.01
C ALA A 4 5.36 -3.89 -7.70
N LEU A 5 5.53 -2.59 -8.01
CA LEU A 5 4.44 -1.61 -7.94
C LEU A 5 3.32 -1.92 -8.95
N ARG A 6 3.66 -2.18 -10.22
CA ARG A 6 2.67 -2.54 -11.25
C ARG A 6 1.94 -3.83 -10.88
N ASP A 7 2.65 -4.84 -10.40
CA ASP A 7 2.06 -6.12 -9.99
C ASP A 7 1.11 -5.94 -8.81
N THR A 8 1.49 -5.10 -7.83
CA THR A 8 0.62 -4.74 -6.70
C THR A 8 -0.68 -4.09 -7.17
N VAL A 9 -0.60 -3.15 -8.12
CA VAL A 9 -1.78 -2.48 -8.69
C VAL A 9 -2.65 -3.45 -9.48
N SER A 10 -2.05 -4.32 -10.30
CA SER A 10 -2.77 -5.36 -11.04
C SER A 10 -3.50 -6.33 -10.11
N LEU A 11 -2.83 -6.75 -9.02
CA LEU A 11 -3.42 -7.62 -8.00
C LEU A 11 -4.60 -6.93 -7.31
N ALA A 12 -4.49 -5.65 -6.97
CA ALA A 12 -5.57 -4.93 -6.29
C ALA A 12 -6.83 -4.78 -7.17
N ARG A 13 -6.66 -4.52 -8.47
CA ARG A 13 -7.77 -4.48 -9.43
C ARG A 13 -8.46 -5.84 -9.54
N GLU A 14 -7.69 -6.91 -9.57
CA GLU A 14 -8.24 -8.26 -9.63
C GLU A 14 -8.97 -8.64 -8.33
N ALA A 15 -8.39 -8.30 -7.17
CA ALA A 15 -9.06 -8.49 -5.89
C ALA A 15 -10.40 -7.74 -5.82
N GLU A 16 -10.44 -6.48 -6.28
CA GLU A 16 -11.70 -5.74 -6.40
C GLU A 16 -12.71 -6.44 -7.32
N ARG A 17 -12.27 -6.92 -8.49
CA ARG A 17 -13.12 -7.65 -9.44
C ARG A 17 -13.71 -8.92 -8.85
N LEU A 18 -12.94 -9.60 -7.99
CA LEU A 18 -13.37 -10.80 -7.27
C LEU A 18 -14.26 -10.51 -6.06
N GLY A 19 -14.54 -9.23 -5.76
CA GLY A 19 -15.45 -8.83 -4.69
C GLY A 19 -14.79 -8.69 -3.31
N TYR A 20 -13.45 -8.66 -3.23
CA TYR A 20 -12.78 -8.37 -1.97
C TYR A 20 -13.07 -6.94 -1.50
N HIS A 21 -13.25 -6.78 -0.19
CA HIS A 21 -13.65 -5.49 0.40
C HIS A 21 -12.48 -4.63 0.88
N ARG A 22 -11.31 -5.22 1.12
CA ARG A 22 -10.13 -4.52 1.64
C ARG A 22 -8.86 -5.00 0.97
N PHE A 23 -7.96 -4.08 0.72
CA PHE A 23 -6.61 -4.34 0.23
C PHE A 23 -5.61 -3.61 1.13
N TRP A 24 -4.65 -4.35 1.69
CA TRP A 24 -3.66 -3.82 2.61
C TRP A 24 -2.28 -3.90 1.99
N VAL A 25 -1.53 -2.80 2.03
CA VAL A 25 -0.11 -2.78 1.68
C VAL A 25 0.75 -2.78 2.95
N SER A 26 1.96 -3.31 2.87
CA SER A 26 2.85 -3.46 4.03
C SER A 26 4.17 -2.76 3.80
N GLU A 27 4.73 -2.17 4.86
CA GLU A 27 6.06 -1.58 4.85
C GLU A 27 7.14 -2.64 5.06
N HIS A 28 8.11 -2.71 4.14
CA HIS A 28 9.28 -3.59 4.28
C HIS A 28 10.56 -2.87 3.88
N HIS A 29 11.64 -3.13 4.62
CA HIS A 29 12.96 -2.57 4.37
C HIS A 29 13.95 -3.70 4.11
N GLY A 30 14.69 -3.64 2.99
CA GLY A 30 15.74 -4.61 2.69
C GLY A 30 15.26 -6.03 2.34
N VAL A 31 13.97 -6.22 2.01
CA VAL A 31 13.40 -7.52 1.62
C VAL A 31 13.32 -7.62 0.09
N PRO A 32 14.13 -8.48 -0.57
CA PRO A 32 14.04 -8.69 -2.01
C PRO A 32 12.66 -9.22 -2.41
N GLY A 33 12.12 -8.70 -3.52
CA GLY A 33 10.81 -9.13 -4.05
C GLY A 33 9.59 -8.45 -3.41
N VAL A 34 9.76 -7.64 -2.36
CA VAL A 34 8.67 -6.87 -1.77
C VAL A 34 8.69 -5.42 -2.26
N ALA A 35 7.55 -4.93 -2.75
CA ALA A 35 7.40 -3.53 -3.09
C ALA A 35 7.37 -2.69 -1.79
N GLY A 36 8.49 -2.07 -1.46
CA GLY A 36 8.50 -0.72 -0.88
C GLY A 36 8.65 -0.57 0.64
N SER A 37 9.46 0.42 0.99
CA SER A 37 9.58 1.06 2.31
C SER A 37 8.61 2.24 2.50
N ALA A 38 7.76 2.53 1.50
CA ALA A 38 6.86 3.68 1.46
C ALA A 38 5.39 3.23 1.30
N PRO A 39 4.75 2.76 2.38
CA PRO A 39 3.41 2.17 2.32
C PRO A 39 2.33 3.17 1.89
N THR A 40 2.49 4.47 2.18
CA THR A 40 1.55 5.53 1.78
C THR A 40 1.51 5.75 0.27
N VAL A 41 2.67 5.72 -0.39
CA VAL A 41 2.76 5.84 -1.86
C VAL A 41 2.10 4.64 -2.54
N LEU A 42 2.32 3.43 -2.01
CA LEU A 42 1.69 2.22 -2.52
C LEU A 42 0.17 2.26 -2.32
N ALA A 43 -0.29 2.65 -1.14
CA ALA A 43 -1.71 2.79 -0.85
C ALA A 43 -2.38 3.81 -1.78
N ALA A 44 -1.74 4.97 -2.01
CA ALA A 44 -2.24 5.98 -2.94
C ALA A 44 -2.33 5.47 -4.38
N ALA A 45 -1.29 4.75 -4.86
CA ALA A 45 -1.29 4.18 -6.20
C ALA A 45 -2.39 3.13 -6.40
N VAL A 46 -2.62 2.28 -5.40
CA VAL A 46 -3.72 1.30 -5.43
C VAL A 46 -5.07 2.01 -5.39
N ALA A 47 -5.27 2.96 -4.47
CA ALA A 47 -6.52 3.70 -4.34
C ALA A 47 -6.89 4.46 -5.62
N ALA A 48 -5.91 5.02 -6.33
CA ALA A 48 -6.14 5.68 -7.62
C ALA A 48 -6.52 4.70 -8.76
N ALA A 49 -6.23 3.41 -8.60
CA ALA A 49 -6.41 2.39 -9.63
C ALA A 49 -7.66 1.51 -9.43
N THR A 50 -8.36 1.66 -8.30
CA THR A 50 -9.54 0.90 -7.87
C THR A 50 -10.71 1.83 -7.53
N ARG A 51 -11.92 1.30 -7.32
CA ARG A 51 -13.14 2.13 -7.14
C ARG A 51 -13.94 1.82 -5.87
N THR A 52 -13.99 0.57 -5.44
CA THR A 52 -14.87 0.09 -4.37
C THR A 52 -14.10 -0.62 -3.25
N VAL A 53 -12.95 -1.22 -3.54
CA VAL A 53 -12.11 -1.83 -2.51
C VAL A 53 -11.54 -0.75 -1.59
N ARG A 54 -11.58 -0.99 -0.28
CA ARG A 54 -10.99 -0.08 0.72
C ARG A 54 -9.50 -0.34 0.82
N VAL A 55 -8.69 0.69 0.70
CA VAL A 55 -7.23 0.58 0.73
C VAL A 55 -6.69 1.07 2.07
N GLY A 56 -5.74 0.35 2.63
CA GLY A 56 -5.06 0.75 3.87
C GLY A 56 -3.66 0.16 3.96
N THR A 57 -2.99 0.40 5.08
CA THR A 57 -1.67 -0.16 5.39
C THR A 57 -1.76 -1.18 6.52
N GLY A 58 -1.22 -2.38 6.32
CA GLY A 58 -1.22 -3.45 7.33
C GLY A 58 -0.35 -3.14 8.55
N GLY A 59 0.53 -2.16 8.42
CA GLY A 59 1.33 -1.58 9.49
C GLY A 59 2.27 -0.52 8.94
N VAL A 60 2.56 0.49 9.77
CA VAL A 60 3.64 1.46 9.54
C VAL A 60 4.66 1.24 10.65
N MET A 61 5.93 1.13 10.28
CA MET A 61 7.02 0.92 11.24
C MET A 61 7.32 2.25 11.95
N LEU A 62 6.48 2.65 12.91
CA LEU A 62 6.58 3.94 13.60
C LEU A 62 8.00 4.33 14.07
N PRO A 63 8.87 3.43 14.57
CA PRO A 63 10.23 3.79 14.94
C PRO A 63 11.09 4.36 13.78
N ASN A 64 10.70 4.10 12.52
CA ASN A 64 11.40 4.55 11.33
C ASN A 64 10.89 5.91 10.80
N HIS A 65 9.83 6.46 11.37
CA HIS A 65 9.18 7.69 10.88
C HIS A 65 9.01 8.72 12.00
N ARG A 66 8.96 10.01 11.64
CA ARG A 66 8.56 11.04 12.59
C ARG A 66 7.05 10.90 12.84
N PRO A 67 6.57 10.79 14.10
CA PRO A 67 5.15 10.57 14.39
C PRO A 67 4.21 11.61 13.75
N LEU A 68 4.62 12.88 13.68
CA LEU A 68 3.83 13.95 13.04
C LEU A 68 3.61 13.69 11.55
N VAL A 69 4.62 13.18 10.83
CA VAL A 69 4.51 12.87 9.40
C VAL A 69 3.51 11.74 9.18
N VAL A 70 3.52 10.72 10.05
CA VAL A 70 2.55 9.63 9.98
C VAL A 70 1.13 10.16 10.24
N ALA A 71 0.96 11.05 11.22
CA ALA A 71 -0.33 11.66 11.50
C ALA A 71 -0.87 12.47 10.30
N GLU A 72 -0.03 13.26 9.63
CA GLU A 72 -0.42 14.04 8.44
C GLU A 72 -0.72 13.18 7.21
N GLN A 73 -0.12 11.99 7.10
CA GLN A 73 -0.32 11.09 5.97
C GLN A 73 -1.60 10.24 6.07
N PHE A 74 -2.08 9.98 7.28
CA PHE A 74 -3.20 9.07 7.54
C PHE A 74 -4.40 9.71 8.26
N GLY A 75 -4.25 10.93 8.78
CA GLY A 75 -5.35 11.72 9.33
C GLY A 75 -6.23 12.32 8.25
#